data_AF-A0A9X6PS30-F1
#
_entry.id   AF-A0A9X6PS30-F1
#
_cell.length_a   1.000
_cell.length_b   1.000
_cell.length_c   1.000
_cell.angle_alpha   90.00
_cell.angle_beta   90.00
_cell.angle_gamma   90.00
#
_symmetry.space_group_name_H-M   'P 1'
#
loop_
_entity.id
_entity.type
_entity.pdbx_description
1 polymer ?
#
loop_
_entity_poly.entity_id
_entity_poly.type
_entity_poly.pdbx_seq_one_letter_code
_entity_poly.pdbx_strand_id
1 'polypeptide(L)'
;MIEQVEIEGQLSIFEMDETKIKLYEVLEDNDYHCEIRSYYLHNDYMGEVKYFFVRTTDDMIIDMCLSQFPEVFTVYEGFSEVQIQKIYKGRL
;
A
#
# COMPACT_ATOMS: atom_id res chain seq x y z
N MET A 1 -18.43 -27.33 -17.05
CA MET A 1 -18.72 -26.04 -16.40
C MET A 1 -18.49 -26.23 -14.92
N ILE A 2 -17.38 -25.71 -14.42
CA ILE A 2 -17.09 -25.64 -12.99
C ILE A 2 -16.83 -24.16 -12.77
N GLU A 3 -17.77 -23.49 -12.11
CA GLU A 3 -17.66 -22.07 -11.76
C GLU A 3 -16.44 -21.91 -10.85
N GLN A 4 -15.42 -21.21 -11.34
CA GLN A 4 -14.35 -20.68 -10.51
C GLN A 4 -14.96 -19.53 -9.71
N VAL A 5 -15.23 -19.78 -8.44
CA VAL A 5 -15.56 -18.75 -7.47
C VAL A 5 -14.27 -17.98 -7.20
N GLU A 6 -14.18 -16.78 -7.77
CA GLU A 6 -13.17 -15.78 -7.42
C GLU A 6 -13.34 -15.41 -5.95
N ILE A 7 -12.52 -16.00 -5.09
CA ILE A 7 -12.40 -15.57 -3.71
C ILE A 7 -11.48 -14.35 -3.72
N GLU A 8 -12.07 -13.17 -3.94
CA GLU A 8 -11.41 -11.87 -3.87
C GLU A 8 -10.66 -11.73 -2.53
N GLY A 9 -9.33 -11.72 -2.59
CA GLY A 9 -8.50 -11.17 -1.52
C GLY A 9 -7.72 -12.18 -0.68
N GLN A 10 -7.11 -13.20 -1.28
CA GLN A 10 -5.89 -13.81 -0.75
C GLN A 10 -4.87 -13.96 -1.89
N LEU A 11 -4.15 -12.89 -2.19
CA LEU A 11 -2.98 -12.95 -3.07
C LEU A 11 -1.81 -13.53 -2.29
N SER A 12 -1.25 -14.59 -2.84
CA SER A 12 -0.15 -15.40 -2.32
C SER A 12 1.15 -14.59 -2.20
N ILE A 13 2.01 -14.98 -1.25
CA ILE A 13 3.33 -14.40 -0.92
C ILE A 13 4.29 -14.28 -2.13
N PHE A 14 3.93 -14.83 -3.30
CA PHE A 14 4.75 -14.85 -4.51
C PHE A 14 4.20 -14.05 -5.70
N GLU A 15 3.08 -13.34 -5.55
CA GLU A 15 2.59 -12.42 -6.58
C GLU A 15 2.93 -11.00 -6.14
N MET A 16 4.13 -10.52 -6.49
CA MET A 16 4.37 -9.09 -6.55
C MET A 16 3.45 -8.54 -7.65
N ASP A 17 2.28 -8.05 -7.25
CA ASP A 17 1.42 -7.36 -8.21
C ASP A 17 2.11 -6.09 -8.70
N GLU A 18 1.76 -5.64 -9.90
CA GLU A 18 2.35 -4.46 -10.53
C GLU A 18 2.24 -3.21 -9.65
N THR A 19 1.24 -3.15 -8.76
CA THR A 19 1.07 -2.07 -7.80
C THR A 19 2.19 -2.08 -6.77
N LYS A 20 2.51 -3.24 -6.18
CA LYS A 20 3.58 -3.35 -5.17
C LYS A 20 4.93 -2.93 -5.75
N ILE A 21 5.21 -3.27 -7.01
CA ILE A 21 6.44 -2.83 -7.71
C ILE A 21 6.49 -1.30 -7.79
N LYS A 22 5.42 -0.68 -8.29
CA LYS A 22 5.34 0.79 -8.41
C LYS A 22 5.42 1.50 -7.06
N LEU A 23 4.84 0.92 -6.01
CA LEU A 23 4.97 1.47 -4.65
C LEU A 23 6.42 1.45 -4.18
N TYR A 24 7.18 0.38 -4.46
CA TYR A 24 8.61 0.34 -4.18
C TYR A 24 9.40 1.38 -4.98
N GLU A 25 9.12 1.54 -6.27
CA GLU A 25 9.78 2.56 -7.11
C GLU A 25 9.62 3.97 -6.52
N VAL A 26 8.40 4.33 -6.11
CA VAL A 26 8.15 5.64 -5.50
C VAL A 26 8.85 5.79 -4.15
N LEU A 27 8.93 4.73 -3.34
CA LEU A 27 9.66 4.77 -2.07
C LEU A 27 11.17 4.96 -2.32
N GLU A 28 11.76 4.24 -3.27
CA GLU A 28 13.17 4.37 -3.64
C GLU A 28 13.50 5.77 -4.19
N ASP A 29 12.65 6.33 -5.06
CA ASP A 29 12.81 7.68 -5.61
C ASP A 29 12.72 8.79 -4.53
N ASN A 30 12.15 8.48 -3.37
CA ASN A 30 12.02 9.39 -2.22
C ASN A 30 12.96 9.02 -1.05
N ASP A 31 14.00 8.20 -1.28
CA ASP A 31 15.00 7.77 -0.28
C ASP A 31 14.43 6.97 0.91
N TYR A 32 13.30 6.28 0.74
CA TYR A 32 12.72 5.37 1.74
C TYR A 32 13.09 3.91 1.46
N HIS A 33 13.95 3.34 2.31
CA HIS A 33 14.38 1.95 2.24
C HIS A 33 13.65 1.08 3.28
N CYS A 34 12.41 0.72 3.01
CA CYS A 34 11.58 -0.10 3.91
C CYS A 34 10.96 -1.30 3.18
N GLU A 35 10.65 -2.36 3.91
CA GLU A 35 9.92 -3.51 3.37
C GLU A 35 8.40 -3.32 3.52
N ILE A 36 7.65 -3.50 2.43
CA ILE A 36 6.19 -3.38 2.43
C ILE A 36 5.56 -4.67 2.96
N ARG A 37 4.94 -4.59 4.14
CA ARG A 37 4.12 -5.66 4.74
C ARG A 37 2.76 -5.76 4.06
N SER A 38 2.06 -4.64 3.92
CA SER A 38 0.77 -4.55 3.21
C SER A 38 0.49 -3.14 2.71
N TYR A 39 -0.45 -2.98 1.78
CA TYR A 39 -0.91 -1.67 1.31
C TYR A 39 -2.41 -1.66 1.09
N TYR A 40 -2.99 -0.47 1.15
CA TYR A 40 -4.41 -0.24 1.03
C TYR A 40 -4.68 0.97 0.14
N LEU A 41 -5.37 0.75 -0.98
CA LEU A 41 -5.90 1.81 -1.83
C LEU A 41 -7.05 2.51 -1.10
N HIS A 42 -6.84 3.75 -0.66
CA HIS A 42 -7.88 4.49 0.06
C HIS A 42 -8.59 5.54 -0.80
N ASN A 43 -8.00 5.97 -1.93
CA ASN A 43 -8.68 6.79 -2.93
C ASN A 43 -8.20 6.43 -4.35
N ASP A 44 -9.13 6.41 -5.31
CA ASP A 44 -8.84 6.25 -6.74
C ASP A 44 -9.56 7.34 -7.54
N TYR A 45 -8.78 8.22 -8.16
CA TYR A 45 -9.27 9.29 -9.02
C TYR A 45 -9.19 8.84 -10.48
N MET A 46 -10.21 8.09 -10.90
CA MET A 46 -10.41 7.63 -12.29
C MET A 46 -9.25 6.81 -12.86
N GLY A 47 -8.44 6.17 -12.01
CA GLY A 47 -7.27 5.39 -12.41
C GLY A 47 -6.01 6.23 -12.68
N GLU A 48 -6.13 7.56 -12.75
CA GLU A 48 -5.04 8.49 -13.05
C GLU A 48 -4.18 8.80 -11.82
N VAL A 49 -4.83 8.91 -10.65
CA VAL A 49 -4.16 9.14 -9.36
C VAL A 49 -4.74 8.19 -8.33
N LYS A 50 -3.91 7.30 -7.80
CA LYS A 50 -4.28 6.32 -6.79
C LYS A 50 -3.51 6.57 -5.51
N TYR A 51 -4.21 6.74 -4.39
CA TYR A 51 -3.61 6.99 -3.09
C TYR A 51 -3.61 5.73 -2.24
N PHE A 52 -2.46 5.46 -1.64
CA PHE A 52 -2.19 4.27 -0.86
C PHE A 52 -1.70 4.65 0.52
N PHE A 53 -2.20 3.91 1.50
CA PHE A 53 -1.45 3.71 2.72
C PHE A 53 -0.62 2.45 2.57
N VAL A 54 0.67 2.55 2.87
CA VAL A 54 1.61 1.43 2.90
C VAL A 54 1.99 1.17 4.35
N ARG A 55 1.77 -0.07 4.81
CA ARG A 55 2.26 -0.55 6.11
C ARG A 55 3.59 -1.26 5.89
N THR A 56 4.63 -0.80 6.58
CA THR A 56 5.95 -1.44 6.55
C THR A 56 6.04 -2.58 7.55
N THR A 57 7.09 -3.39 7.47
CA THR A 57 7.42 -4.42 8.47
C THR A 57 7.82 -3.83 9.82
N ASP A 58 8.29 -2.58 9.84
CA ASP A 58 8.62 -1.79 11.05
C ASP A 58 7.40 -1.05 11.64
N ASP A 59 6.19 -1.42 11.21
CA ASP A 59 4.92 -0.81 11.64
C ASP A 59 4.79 0.71 11.40
N MET A 60 5.52 1.23 10.40
CA MET A 60 5.29 2.57 9.88
C MET A 60 4.11 2.56 8.90
N ILE A 61 3.35 3.66 8.86
CA ILE A 61 2.35 3.91 7.82
C ILE A 61 2.85 5.04 6.93
N ILE A 62 2.90 4.80 5.62
CA ILE A 62 3.31 5.78 4.62
C ILE A 62 2.08 6.12 3.76
N ASP A 63 1.72 7.39 3.69
CA ASP A 63 0.71 7.94 2.79
C ASP A 63 1.39 8.43 1.51
N MET A 64 0.99 7.89 0.36
CA MET A 64 1.63 8.16 -0.92
C MET A 64 0.67 7.96 -2.10
N CYS A 65 1.02 8.45 -3.28
CA CYS A 65 0.25 8.18 -4.51
C CYS A 65 1.07 7.56 -5.64
N LEU A 66 0.36 6.82 -6.49
CA LEU A 66 0.79 6.44 -7.83
C LEU A 66 0.08 7.35 -8.83
N SER A 67 0.84 8.11 -9.61
CA SER A 67 0.35 8.98 -10.68
C SER A 67 1.46 9.30 -11.68
N GLN A 68 1.22 10.22 -12.61
CA GLN A 68 2.28 10.81 -13.46
C GLN A 68 3.36 11.53 -12.63
N PHE A 69 3.00 12.03 -11.43
CA PHE A 69 3.90 12.69 -10.48
C PHE A 69 3.75 12.00 -9.11
N PRO A 70 4.42 10.86 -8.90
CA PRO A 70 4.32 10.14 -7.64
C PRO A 70 4.95 10.93 -6.49
N GLU A 71 4.36 10.81 -5.29
CA GLU A 71 4.82 11.54 -4.11
C GLU A 71 4.52 10.75 -2.83
N VAL A 72 5.41 10.88 -1.84
CA VAL A 72 5.18 10.49 -0.45
C VAL A 72 4.72 11.71 0.33
N PHE A 73 3.49 11.67 0.87
CA PHE A 73 2.88 12.81 1.55
C PHE A 73 3.20 12.85 3.04
N THR A 74 3.18 11.70 3.72
CA THR A 74 3.36 11.63 5.17
C THR A 74 3.85 10.25 5.59
N VAL A 75 4.73 10.23 6.59
CA VAL A 75 5.17 9.01 7.28
C VAL A 75 4.76 9.09 8.74
N TYR A 76 4.02 8.08 9.20
CA TYR A 76 3.58 7.94 10.58
C TYR A 76 4.45 6.89 11.28
N GLU A 77 5.35 7.35 12.15
CA GLU A 77 6.26 6.50 12.91
C GLU A 77 5.89 6.46 14.40
N GLY A 78 6.17 5.35 15.08
CA GLY A 78 5.94 5.20 16.52
C GLY A 78 4.47 5.10 16.94
N PHE A 79 3.57 4.83 15.99
CA PHE A 79 2.15 4.69 16.25
C PHE A 79 1.87 3.30 16.85
N SER A 80 1.04 3.26 17.90
CA SER A 80 0.50 1.99 18.39
C SER A 80 -0.46 1.37 17.37
N GLU A 81 -0.68 0.06 17.44
CA GLU A 81 -1.68 -0.66 16.63
C GLU A 81 -3.05 0.01 16.65
N VAL A 82 -3.47 0.55 17.80
CA VAL A 82 -4.76 1.26 17.94
C VAL A 82 -4.78 2.57 17.17
N GLN A 83 -3.65 3.26 17.05
CA GLN A 83 -3.52 4.47 16.22
C GLN A 83 -3.43 4.11 14.74
N ILE A 84 -2.68 3.06 14.39
CA ILE A 84 -2.60 2.54 13.02
C ILE A 84 -3.99 2.17 12.50
N GLN A 85 -4.80 1.47 13.30
CA GLN A 85 -6.19 1.09 12.98
C GLN A 85 -7.12 2.27 12.67
N LYS A 86 -6.80 3.49 13.16
CA LYS A 86 -7.61 4.68 12.85
C LYS A 86 -7.32 5.24 11.45
N ILE A 87 -6.14 4.95 10.91
CA ILE A 87 -5.65 5.48 9.63
C ILE A 87 -5.73 4.39 8.56
N TYR A 88 -5.13 3.24 8.82
CA TYR A 88 -5.04 2.12 7.90
C TYR A 88 -6.28 1.23 8.01
N LYS A 89 -7.12 1.26 6.97
CA LYS A 89 -8.35 0.46 6.88
C LYS A 89 -8.19 -0.82 6.05
N GLY A 90 -6.98 -1.13 5.59
CA GLY A 90 -6.67 -2.40 4.96
C GLY A 90 -6.74 -3.56 5.95
N ARG A 91 -6.68 -4.79 5.45
CA ARG A 91 -6.53 -5.97 6.33
C ARG A 91 -5.19 -5.87 7.06
N LEU A 92 -5.23 -5.95 8.39
CA LEU A 92 -4.08 -5.85 9.30
C LEU A 92 -3.37 -7.20 9.45
#